data_AF-A0A6F9BT60-F1
#
_entry.id   AF-A0A6F9BT60-F1
#
_cell.length_a   1.000
_cell.length_b   1.000
_cell.length_c   1.000
_cell.angle_alpha   90.00
_cell.angle_beta   90.00
_cell.angle_gamma   90.00
#
_symmetry.space_group_name_H-M   'P 1'
#
loop_
_entity.id
_entity.type
_entity.pdbx_description
1 polymer ?
#
loop_
_entity_poly.entity_id
_entity_poly.type
_entity_poly.pdbx_seq_one_letter_code
_entity_poly.pdbx_strand_id
1 'polypeptide(L)'
;MTLPVLSNMAARQEPVYWLGKDTLRVSAALFAENRRRLCQGLKAKDGMPPKSVVESFFHWAFGVTEADCYGAIDVDTGKSILFVPKLPESYATWMGEIHPREYFKEKYAVDEVQYTCDIADVFSKMKLRALLTLRGQNTDSGSTCREASFEGISQFQVNNTLLHPVIVECRLTKTDMELEVLRYTNRISSEAHKEIMKNVRPGQKEYEMESLFQHYCYSHGGMRHTSYTCICGTGNNGSVLHYGHAGAPNDKTIHDGDMCLFDMGGEYYCYSSDITCSFPANGKFTPDQKAIYEAVLKSSRAVMAAIKPEVKWTEMHRLADRVHLEELVKIGILRGSVEDMLKVHMGSVFMPHGLGHLLGIDVHDVGGYPEGIERVNEPGLKSLRMGRLVQERMVLTVEPGIYFINHLLDQALANPAQSCFINNEVLARFRGFGGVRIEDDIAVTASGMELLTCVPRTVEEIEAFMADRGKSF
;
A
#
# COMPACT_ATOMS: atom_id res chain seq x y z
N MET A 1 -40.60 28.80 -41.81
CA MET A 1 -39.89 28.71 -40.52
C MET A 1 -39.13 27.39 -40.51
N THR A 2 -37.84 27.44 -40.79
CA THR A 2 -36.91 26.31 -40.76
C THR A 2 -36.44 26.11 -39.31
N LEU A 3 -36.74 24.96 -38.74
CA LEU A 3 -36.19 24.53 -37.45
C LEU A 3 -34.70 24.14 -37.64
N PRO A 4 -33.79 24.56 -36.75
CA PRO A 4 -32.39 24.21 -36.87
C PRO A 4 -32.17 22.78 -36.35
N VAL A 5 -31.48 21.99 -37.17
CA VAL A 5 -30.93 20.68 -36.79
C VAL A 5 -29.82 20.93 -35.77
N LEU A 6 -30.06 20.53 -34.52
CA LEU A 6 -29.01 20.44 -33.50
C LEU A 6 -28.03 19.35 -33.94
N SER A 7 -26.80 19.75 -34.25
CA SER A 7 -25.72 18.80 -34.52
C SER A 7 -25.42 18.00 -33.26
N ASN A 8 -25.50 16.68 -33.36
CA ASN A 8 -24.90 15.74 -32.41
C ASN A 8 -23.39 16.01 -32.36
N MET A 9 -22.94 16.84 -31.41
CA MET A 9 -21.58 16.71 -30.90
C MET A 9 -21.58 15.42 -30.07
N ALA A 10 -21.11 14.33 -30.66
CA ALA A 10 -20.74 13.15 -29.90
C ALA A 10 -19.81 13.61 -28.78
N ALA A 11 -20.24 13.49 -27.52
CA ALA A 11 -19.37 13.73 -26.38
C ALA A 11 -18.12 12.86 -26.58
N ARG A 12 -16.96 13.49 -26.76
CA ARG A 12 -15.69 12.76 -26.87
C ARG A 12 -15.58 11.92 -25.61
N GLN A 13 -15.51 10.61 -25.78
CA GLN A 13 -15.37 9.67 -24.67
C GLN A 13 -14.06 10.01 -23.96
N GLU A 14 -14.11 10.29 -22.66
CA GLU A 14 -12.92 10.63 -21.89
C GLU A 14 -11.88 9.50 -21.99
N PRO A 15 -10.59 9.81 -22.15
CA PRO A 15 -9.54 8.80 -22.20
C PRO A 15 -9.49 8.00 -20.89
N VAL A 16 -9.47 6.67 -21.00
CA VAL A 16 -9.41 5.76 -19.86
C VAL A 16 -8.29 4.74 -20.05
N TYR A 17 -7.64 4.36 -18.95
CA TYR A 17 -6.89 3.12 -18.87
C TYR A 17 -7.86 1.96 -18.64
N TRP A 18 -7.78 0.93 -19.48
CA TRP A 18 -8.63 -0.25 -19.40
C TRP A 18 -7.96 -1.46 -20.04
N LEU A 19 -8.01 -2.61 -19.37
CA LEU A 19 -7.47 -3.88 -19.87
C LEU A 19 -8.54 -4.81 -20.45
N GLY A 20 -9.77 -4.32 -20.64
CA GLY A 20 -10.88 -5.10 -21.18
C GLY A 20 -11.66 -5.86 -20.10
N LYS A 21 -12.60 -6.71 -20.53
CA LYS A 21 -13.47 -7.53 -19.65
C LYS A 21 -14.09 -6.68 -18.52
N ASP A 22 -14.05 -7.21 -17.30
CA ASP A 22 -14.57 -6.59 -16.08
C ASP A 22 -13.52 -5.77 -15.32
N THR A 23 -12.36 -5.46 -15.94
CA THR A 23 -11.35 -4.63 -15.26
C THR A 23 -11.78 -3.18 -15.17
N LEU A 24 -11.31 -2.48 -14.13
CA LEU A 24 -11.70 -1.10 -13.88
C LEU A 24 -11.24 -0.17 -15.01
N ARG A 25 -12.13 0.73 -15.43
CA ARG A 25 -11.79 1.86 -16.30
C ARG A 25 -11.32 3.02 -15.44
N VAL A 26 -10.05 3.39 -15.54
CA VAL A 26 -9.46 4.51 -14.79
C VAL A 26 -9.38 5.72 -15.69
N SER A 27 -10.15 6.78 -15.41
CA SER A 27 -10.16 7.99 -16.22
C SER A 27 -8.83 8.75 -16.10
N ALA A 28 -8.32 9.25 -17.23
CA ALA A 28 -7.17 10.15 -17.25
C ALA A 28 -7.42 11.45 -16.47
N ALA A 29 -8.69 11.79 -16.21
CA ALA A 29 -9.09 12.90 -15.35
C ALA A 29 -8.56 12.77 -13.91
N LEU A 30 -8.30 11.55 -13.42
CA LEU A 30 -7.65 11.30 -12.13
C LEU A 30 -6.33 12.06 -12.04
N PHE A 31 -5.47 11.87 -13.04
CA PHE A 31 -4.16 12.49 -13.07
C PHE A 31 -4.24 14.00 -13.31
N ALA A 32 -5.21 14.46 -14.11
CA ALA A 32 -5.46 15.90 -14.29
C ALA A 32 -5.84 16.58 -12.97
N GLU A 33 -6.69 15.95 -12.17
CA GLU A 33 -7.06 16.41 -10.83
C GLU A 33 -5.85 16.43 -9.88
N ASN A 34 -5.00 15.41 -9.92
CA ASN A 34 -3.76 15.38 -9.15
C ASN A 34 -2.81 16.53 -9.52
N ARG A 35 -2.60 16.81 -10.81
CA ARG A 35 -1.82 17.98 -11.27
C ARG A 35 -2.42 19.29 -10.76
N ARG A 36 -3.75 19.44 -10.83
CA ARG A 36 -4.47 20.62 -10.33
C ARG A 36 -4.22 20.82 -8.82
N ARG A 37 -4.37 19.77 -8.01
CA ARG A 37 -4.12 19.80 -6.56
C ARG A 37 -2.66 20.16 -6.24
N LEU A 38 -1.71 19.60 -6.98
CA LEU A 38 -0.29 19.92 -6.83
C LEU A 38 0.00 21.40 -7.11
N CYS A 39 -0.52 21.95 -8.21
CA CYS A 39 -0.37 23.38 -8.51
C CYS A 39 -0.96 24.26 -7.42
N GLN A 40 -2.11 23.89 -6.85
CA GLN A 40 -2.72 24.62 -5.73
C GLN A 40 -1.85 24.57 -4.48
N GLY A 41 -1.33 23.39 -4.12
CA GLY A 41 -0.42 23.23 -2.99
C GLY A 41 0.86 24.05 -3.15
N LEU A 42 1.44 24.08 -4.35
CA LEU A 42 2.65 24.86 -4.64
C LEU A 42 2.38 26.37 -4.59
N LYS A 43 1.26 26.84 -5.16
CA LYS A 43 0.85 28.25 -5.11
C LYS A 43 0.60 28.77 -3.70
N ALA A 44 0.26 27.87 -2.76
CA ALA A 44 0.08 28.21 -1.35
C ALA A 44 1.40 28.30 -0.57
N LYS A 45 2.55 27.95 -1.15
CA LYS A 45 3.86 28.06 -0.47
C LYS A 45 4.45 29.46 -0.59
N ASP A 46 4.92 29.98 0.53
CA ASP A 46 5.69 31.22 0.55
C ASP A 46 6.98 31.09 -0.27
N GLY A 47 7.32 32.13 -1.03
CA GLY A 47 8.53 32.16 -1.85
C GLY A 47 8.45 31.32 -3.13
N MET A 48 7.27 30.80 -3.50
CA MET A 48 7.07 30.07 -4.75
C MET A 48 7.41 30.96 -5.98
N PRO A 49 8.40 30.60 -6.82
CA PRO A 49 8.75 31.43 -7.97
C PRO A 49 7.64 31.42 -9.04
N PRO A 50 7.23 32.57 -9.61
CA PRO A 50 6.30 32.59 -10.74
C PRO A 50 6.96 31.95 -11.98
N LYS A 51 6.18 31.46 -12.93
CA LYS A 51 6.67 30.75 -14.14
C LYS A 51 7.57 29.56 -13.81
N SER A 52 7.13 28.76 -12.85
CA SER A 52 7.78 27.51 -12.48
C SER A 52 7.16 26.32 -13.19
N VAL A 53 7.99 25.34 -13.56
CA VAL A 53 7.54 24.04 -14.07
C VAL A 53 7.99 22.93 -13.12
N VAL A 54 7.15 21.91 -12.96
CA VAL A 54 7.39 20.77 -12.06
C VAL A 54 7.65 19.47 -12.81
N GLU A 55 8.64 18.69 -12.37
CA GLU A 55 8.80 17.25 -12.64
C GLU A 55 8.59 16.46 -11.33
N SER A 56 7.77 15.41 -11.35
CA SER A 56 7.07 14.86 -10.16
C SER A 56 7.18 13.33 -10.04
N PHE A 57 6.66 12.74 -8.95
CA PHE A 57 6.31 11.32 -8.90
C PHE A 57 5.43 10.98 -10.11
N PHE A 58 6.03 10.30 -11.08
CA PHE A 58 5.60 10.38 -12.47
C PHE A 58 4.22 9.76 -12.71
N HIS A 59 3.98 8.57 -12.17
CA HIS A 59 2.69 7.90 -12.30
C HIS A 59 1.55 8.72 -11.68
N TRP A 60 1.70 9.18 -10.44
CA TRP A 60 0.66 9.97 -9.74
C TRP A 60 0.24 11.23 -10.51
N ALA A 61 1.19 11.87 -11.21
CA ALA A 61 0.95 13.10 -11.95
C ALA A 61 0.44 12.88 -13.39
N PHE A 62 0.77 11.75 -14.04
CA PHE A 62 0.52 11.58 -15.48
C PHE A 62 -0.14 10.26 -15.89
N GLY A 63 -0.07 9.19 -15.09
CA GLY A 63 -0.57 7.87 -15.44
C GLY A 63 0.17 7.19 -16.61
N VAL A 64 1.33 7.71 -17.00
CA VAL A 64 2.05 7.25 -18.20
C VAL A 64 2.67 5.88 -17.95
N THR A 65 2.47 4.96 -18.92
CA THR A 65 2.95 3.57 -18.86
C THR A 65 4.24 3.35 -19.65
N GLU A 66 4.57 4.23 -20.59
CA GLU A 66 5.79 4.12 -21.38
C GLU A 66 7.03 4.55 -20.57
N ALA A 67 8.14 3.86 -20.80
CA ALA A 67 9.43 4.20 -20.21
C ALA A 67 10.03 5.48 -20.82
N ASP A 68 11.06 6.02 -20.15
CA ASP A 68 11.91 7.10 -20.64
C ASP A 68 11.18 8.39 -21.04
N CYS A 69 10.01 8.63 -20.43
CA CYS A 69 9.25 9.87 -20.59
C CYS A 69 9.62 10.90 -19.50
N TYR A 70 9.38 12.18 -19.79
CA TYR A 70 9.39 13.25 -18.78
C TYR A 70 8.04 13.95 -18.75
N GLY A 71 7.70 14.56 -17.62
CA GLY A 71 6.45 15.29 -17.45
C GLY A 71 6.72 16.64 -16.83
N ALA A 72 6.05 17.66 -17.35
CA ALA A 72 6.14 19.03 -16.90
C ALA A 72 4.75 19.61 -16.61
N ILE A 73 4.64 20.36 -15.52
CA ILE A 73 3.42 21.08 -15.17
C ILE A 73 3.77 22.54 -14.91
N ASP A 74 3.25 23.45 -15.73
CA ASP A 74 3.33 24.88 -15.49
C ASP A 74 2.46 25.23 -14.28
N VAL A 75 3.07 25.71 -13.20
CA VAL A 75 2.39 25.91 -11.91
C VAL A 75 1.31 26.99 -12.01
N ASP A 76 1.58 28.05 -12.77
CA ASP A 76 0.71 29.23 -12.86
C ASP A 76 -0.58 28.90 -13.62
N THR A 77 -0.48 28.15 -14.70
CA THR A 77 -1.59 27.83 -15.60
C THR A 77 -2.20 26.45 -15.36
N GLY A 78 -1.46 25.54 -14.74
CA GLY A 78 -1.81 24.12 -14.66
C GLY A 78 -1.56 23.34 -15.94
N LYS A 79 -0.99 23.97 -16.98
CA LYS A 79 -0.72 23.34 -18.28
C LYS A 79 0.26 22.19 -18.13
N SER A 80 -0.13 21.03 -18.62
CA SER A 80 0.62 19.79 -18.60
C SER A 80 1.29 19.50 -19.94
N ILE A 81 2.58 19.16 -19.90
CA ILE A 81 3.40 18.83 -21.07
C ILE A 81 4.04 17.47 -20.83
N LEU A 82 3.79 16.52 -21.73
CA LEU A 82 4.43 15.20 -21.73
C LEU A 82 5.54 15.16 -22.77
N PHE A 83 6.72 14.66 -22.39
CA PHE A 83 7.83 14.43 -23.30
C PHE A 83 8.01 12.94 -23.51
N VAL A 84 7.85 12.47 -24.75
CA VAL A 84 7.97 11.06 -25.13
C VAL A 84 9.26 10.81 -25.92
N PRO A 85 9.86 9.61 -25.85
CA PRO A 85 11.03 9.30 -26.66
C PRO A 85 10.77 9.45 -28.16
N LYS A 86 11.74 10.00 -28.89
CA LYS A 86 11.76 9.94 -30.36
C LYS A 86 12.36 8.60 -30.79
N LEU A 87 11.50 7.65 -31.16
CA LEU A 87 11.91 6.27 -31.42
C LEU A 87 12.51 6.09 -32.82
N PRO A 88 13.53 5.22 -32.99
CA PRO A 88 14.08 4.87 -34.30
C PRO A 88 13.13 3.96 -35.07
N GLU A 89 13.24 3.92 -36.40
CA GLU A 89 12.41 3.07 -37.26
C GLU A 89 12.44 1.58 -36.88
N SER A 90 13.58 1.07 -36.38
CA SER A 90 13.70 -0.31 -35.92
C SER A 90 12.74 -0.66 -34.79
N TYR A 91 12.27 0.32 -34.01
CA TYR A 91 11.26 0.09 -32.95
C TYR A 91 9.98 -0.54 -33.51
N ALA A 92 9.56 -0.12 -34.71
CA ALA A 92 8.41 -0.69 -35.42
C ALA A 92 8.52 -2.20 -35.68
N THR A 93 9.76 -2.71 -35.79
CA THR A 93 10.04 -4.14 -36.00
C THR A 93 10.04 -4.91 -34.68
N TRP A 94 10.63 -4.34 -33.62
CA TRP A 94 10.93 -5.09 -32.39
C TRP A 94 9.90 -4.92 -31.28
N MET A 95 9.33 -3.72 -31.15
CA MET A 95 8.59 -3.31 -29.96
C MET A 95 7.13 -2.97 -30.25
N GLY A 96 6.81 -2.58 -31.49
CA GLY A 96 5.44 -2.28 -31.93
C GLY A 96 5.32 -0.93 -32.64
N GLU A 97 4.09 -0.50 -32.88
CA GLU A 97 3.79 0.73 -33.62
C GLU A 97 4.48 1.97 -33.02
N ILE A 98 5.06 2.81 -33.88
CA ILE A 98 5.60 4.11 -33.48
C ILE A 98 4.47 5.13 -33.55
N HIS A 99 3.85 5.39 -32.41
CA HIS A 99 2.73 6.32 -32.33
C HIS A 99 3.17 7.80 -32.46
N PRO A 100 2.38 8.66 -33.12
CA PRO A 100 2.64 10.09 -33.20
C PRO A 100 2.36 10.79 -31.86
N ARG A 101 2.86 12.01 -31.67
CA ARG A 101 2.65 12.80 -30.44
C ARG A 101 1.17 13.01 -30.10
N GLU A 102 0.32 13.20 -31.11
CA GLU A 102 -1.12 13.41 -30.92
C GLU A 102 -1.80 12.19 -30.27
N TYR A 103 -1.33 10.97 -30.57
CA TYR A 103 -1.83 9.75 -29.93
C TYR A 103 -1.62 9.81 -28.40
N PHE A 104 -0.42 10.17 -27.94
CA PHE A 104 -0.14 10.29 -26.51
C PHE A 104 -0.91 11.43 -25.85
N LYS A 105 -1.14 12.52 -26.60
CA LYS A 105 -1.93 13.67 -26.12
C LYS A 105 -3.36 13.25 -25.83
N GLU A 106 -3.98 12.53 -26.77
CA GLU A 106 -5.32 11.98 -26.61
C GLU A 106 -5.35 10.90 -25.53
N LYS A 107 -4.38 9.97 -25.52
CA LYS A 107 -4.30 8.86 -24.55
C LYS A 107 -4.24 9.34 -23.10
N TYR A 108 -3.43 10.37 -22.81
CA TYR A 108 -3.17 10.84 -21.44
C TYR A 108 -3.92 12.11 -21.04
N ALA A 109 -4.76 12.64 -21.94
CA ALA A 109 -5.49 13.90 -21.72
C ALA A 109 -4.58 15.03 -21.19
N VAL A 110 -3.40 15.17 -21.79
CA VAL A 110 -2.44 16.25 -21.49
C VAL A 110 -2.59 17.39 -22.49
N ASP A 111 -2.14 18.59 -22.11
CA ASP A 111 -2.32 19.78 -22.96
C ASP A 111 -1.36 19.79 -24.16
N GLU A 112 -0.16 19.24 -23.98
CA GLU A 112 0.90 19.24 -24.98
C GLU A 112 1.77 17.97 -24.91
N VAL A 113 2.25 17.51 -26.07
CA VAL A 113 3.23 16.44 -26.19
C VAL A 113 4.41 16.87 -27.06
N GLN A 114 5.63 16.65 -26.58
CA GLN A 114 6.89 16.94 -27.25
C GLN A 114 7.82 15.72 -27.20
N TYR A 115 8.97 15.78 -27.88
CA TYR A 115 9.97 14.73 -27.76
C TYR A 115 10.95 15.03 -26.63
N THR A 116 11.49 14.00 -25.98
CA THR A 116 12.48 14.15 -24.90
C THR A 116 13.74 14.90 -25.32
N CYS A 117 14.17 14.77 -26.57
CA CYS A 117 15.31 15.54 -27.10
C CYS A 117 15.05 17.04 -27.21
N ASP A 118 13.79 17.48 -27.15
CA ASP A 118 13.40 18.89 -27.35
C ASP A 118 13.13 19.61 -26.01
N ILE A 119 13.32 18.95 -24.86
CA ILE A 119 12.93 19.47 -23.54
C ILE A 119 13.58 20.82 -23.21
N ALA A 120 14.89 20.97 -23.44
CA ALA A 120 15.63 22.19 -23.16
C ALA A 120 15.16 23.36 -24.05
N ASP A 121 14.84 23.09 -25.31
CA ASP A 121 14.33 24.09 -26.25
C ASP A 121 12.91 24.54 -25.88
N VAL A 122 12.05 23.61 -25.48
CA VAL A 122 10.69 23.89 -25.03
C VAL A 122 10.72 24.78 -23.78
N PHE A 123 11.49 24.40 -22.77
CA PHE A 123 11.62 25.17 -21.53
C PHE A 123 12.26 26.55 -21.76
N SER A 124 13.24 26.67 -22.67
CA SER A 124 13.83 27.96 -23.04
C SER A 124 12.79 28.91 -23.66
N LYS A 125 11.92 28.38 -24.54
CA LYS A 125 10.82 29.15 -25.14
C LYS A 125 9.77 29.60 -24.12
N MET A 126 9.53 28.78 -23.09
CA MET A 126 8.62 29.12 -21.99
C MET A 126 9.17 30.23 -21.08
N LYS A 127 10.47 30.55 -21.15
CA LYS A 127 11.13 31.58 -20.32
C LYS A 127 10.89 31.34 -18.83
N LEU A 128 11.15 30.11 -18.40
CA LEU A 128 10.97 29.66 -17.02
C LEU A 128 11.84 30.45 -16.06
N ARG A 129 11.30 30.74 -14.89
CA ARG A 129 12.08 31.34 -13.79
C ARG A 129 12.73 30.28 -12.93
N ALA A 130 12.06 29.14 -12.74
CA ALA A 130 12.59 28.01 -11.99
C ALA A 130 12.05 26.68 -12.52
N LEU A 131 12.88 25.65 -12.42
CA LEU A 131 12.48 24.25 -12.53
C LEU A 131 12.39 23.67 -11.13
N LEU A 132 11.21 23.17 -10.77
CA LEU A 132 11.00 22.43 -9.54
C LEU A 132 11.19 20.93 -9.82
N THR A 133 12.18 20.33 -9.19
CA THR A 133 12.53 18.93 -9.39
C THR A 133 12.31 18.13 -8.11
N LEU A 134 12.05 16.83 -8.24
CA LEU A 134 11.76 15.97 -7.10
C LEU A 134 13.05 15.51 -6.40
N ARG A 135 13.31 16.02 -5.20
CA ARG A 135 14.35 15.48 -4.32
C ARG A 135 13.90 15.50 -2.86
N GLY A 136 13.97 14.35 -2.21
CA GLY A 136 13.65 14.19 -0.79
C GLY A 136 13.82 12.75 -0.34
N GLN A 137 13.89 12.53 0.97
CA GLN A 137 14.14 11.21 1.52
C GLN A 137 12.80 10.46 1.69
N ASN A 138 12.73 9.23 1.19
CA ASN A 138 11.69 8.29 1.57
C ASN A 138 12.00 7.77 2.99
N THR A 139 11.03 7.89 3.90
CA THR A 139 11.21 7.66 5.35
C THR A 139 11.19 6.20 5.76
N ASP A 140 10.85 5.29 4.84
CA ASP A 140 10.87 3.85 5.06
C ASP A 140 12.15 3.20 4.53
N SER A 141 12.57 3.56 3.31
CA SER A 141 13.78 3.01 2.69
C SER A 141 15.05 3.79 3.04
N GLY A 142 14.92 5.02 3.54
CA GLY A 142 16.03 5.97 3.72
C GLY A 142 16.63 6.48 2.41
N SER A 143 16.12 6.05 1.26
CA SER A 143 16.62 6.43 -0.06
C SER A 143 16.21 7.86 -0.41
N THR A 144 17.06 8.56 -1.16
CA THR A 144 16.74 9.88 -1.71
C THR A 144 16.11 9.72 -3.09
N CYS A 145 14.95 10.36 -3.31
CA CYS A 145 14.29 10.42 -4.61
C CYS A 145 15.25 10.98 -5.67
N ARG A 146 15.32 10.31 -6.81
CA ARG A 146 16.18 10.70 -7.92
C ARG A 146 15.59 11.94 -8.60
N GLU A 147 16.38 13.00 -8.60
CA GLU A 147 16.04 14.25 -9.28
C GLU A 147 16.06 14.08 -10.81
N ALA A 148 15.09 14.66 -11.51
CA ALA A 148 15.13 14.72 -12.96
C ALA A 148 16.37 15.46 -13.47
N SER A 149 16.92 14.94 -14.56
CA SER A 149 18.06 15.52 -15.27
C SER A 149 17.90 15.25 -16.76
N PHE A 150 18.32 16.21 -17.57
CA PHE A 150 18.30 16.14 -19.04
C PHE A 150 19.41 17.03 -19.61
N GLU A 151 19.78 16.78 -20.87
CA GLU A 151 20.81 17.58 -21.54
C GLU A 151 20.39 19.05 -21.63
N GLY A 152 21.26 19.95 -21.15
CA GLY A 152 20.98 21.39 -21.09
C GLY A 152 20.27 21.86 -19.81
N ILE A 153 19.94 20.99 -18.85
CA ILE A 153 19.27 21.40 -17.59
C ILE A 153 20.05 22.49 -16.82
N SER A 154 21.38 22.51 -16.94
CA SER A 154 22.26 23.47 -16.26
C SER A 154 22.05 24.93 -16.67
N GLN A 155 21.33 25.20 -17.76
CA GLN A 155 20.98 26.57 -18.17
C GLN A 155 19.78 27.14 -17.39
N PHE A 156 19.08 26.30 -16.62
CA PHE A 156 17.91 26.69 -15.84
C PHE A 156 18.25 26.82 -14.36
N GLN A 157 17.53 27.71 -13.68
CA GLN A 157 17.55 27.75 -12.22
C GLN A 157 16.71 26.58 -11.68
N VAL A 158 17.34 25.65 -10.97
CA VAL A 158 16.68 24.46 -10.41
C VAL A 158 16.48 24.64 -8.91
N ASN A 159 15.28 24.29 -8.42
CA ASN A 159 14.97 24.15 -7.01
C ASN A 159 14.45 22.73 -6.76
N ASN A 160 15.16 21.98 -5.92
CA ASN A 160 14.85 20.58 -5.66
C ASN A 160 14.28 20.33 -4.25
N THR A 161 13.94 21.39 -3.51
CA THR A 161 13.46 21.27 -2.12
C THR A 161 11.98 21.57 -1.96
N LEU A 162 11.41 22.44 -2.80
CA LEU A 162 10.01 22.87 -2.66
C LEU A 162 9.01 21.77 -3.03
N LEU A 163 9.31 20.97 -4.05
CA LEU A 163 8.35 20.05 -4.62
C LEU A 163 8.02 18.87 -3.70
N HIS A 164 9.05 18.17 -3.22
CA HIS A 164 8.90 16.92 -2.49
C HIS A 164 7.86 16.99 -1.35
N PRO A 165 7.97 17.93 -0.38
CA PRO A 165 7.00 17.99 0.71
C PRO A 165 5.56 18.28 0.23
N VAL A 166 5.39 19.03 -0.86
CA VAL A 166 4.05 19.38 -1.37
C VAL A 166 3.39 18.21 -2.08
N ILE A 167 4.12 17.51 -2.97
CA ILE A 167 3.56 16.37 -3.70
C ILE A 167 3.31 15.17 -2.78
N VAL A 168 4.18 14.96 -1.77
CA VAL A 168 3.97 13.94 -0.74
C VAL A 168 2.67 14.19 0.01
N GLU A 169 2.37 15.44 0.38
CA GLU A 169 1.12 15.79 1.06
C GLU A 169 -0.11 15.63 0.15
N CYS A 170 0.04 15.84 -1.16
CA CYS A 170 -1.03 15.56 -2.12
C CYS A 170 -1.31 14.05 -2.25
N ARG A 171 -0.26 13.21 -2.23
CA ARG A 171 -0.38 11.73 -2.26
C ARG A 171 -0.96 11.15 -0.96
N LEU A 172 -0.72 11.83 0.17
CA LEU A 172 -1.24 11.43 1.48
C LEU A 172 -2.77 11.30 1.48
N THR A 173 -3.45 12.26 0.85
CA THR A 173 -4.91 12.34 0.79
C THR A 173 -5.41 11.92 -0.59
N LYS A 174 -6.15 10.81 -0.64
CA LYS A 174 -6.60 10.21 -1.92
C LYS A 174 -7.78 10.98 -2.47
N THR A 175 -7.88 11.21 -3.78
CA THR A 175 -9.10 11.70 -4.44
C THR A 175 -10.16 10.60 -4.52
N ASP A 176 -11.41 10.94 -4.87
CA ASP A 176 -12.47 9.93 -5.01
C ASP A 176 -12.15 8.98 -6.17
N MET A 177 -11.53 9.49 -7.24
CA MET A 177 -11.06 8.69 -8.36
C MET A 177 -9.94 7.73 -7.94
N GLU A 178 -9.03 8.13 -7.04
CA GLU A 178 -8.00 7.23 -6.48
C GLU A 178 -8.62 6.17 -5.57
N LEU A 179 -9.61 6.54 -4.75
CA LEU A 179 -10.34 5.59 -3.89
C LEU A 179 -11.08 4.53 -4.71
N GLU A 180 -11.64 4.87 -5.88
CA GLU A 180 -12.23 3.85 -6.77
C GLU A 180 -11.22 2.81 -7.26
N VAL A 181 -9.98 3.23 -7.56
CA VAL A 181 -8.92 2.27 -7.92
C VAL A 181 -8.54 1.39 -6.72
N LEU A 182 -8.42 1.98 -5.53
CA LEU A 182 -8.07 1.25 -4.30
C LEU A 182 -9.19 0.29 -3.83
N ARG A 183 -10.46 0.64 -4.04
CA ARG A 183 -11.61 -0.27 -3.86
C ARG A 183 -11.52 -1.45 -4.82
N TYR A 184 -11.17 -1.19 -6.08
CA TYR A 184 -11.00 -2.25 -7.06
C TYR A 184 -9.82 -3.16 -6.72
N THR A 185 -8.68 -2.61 -6.31
CA THR A 185 -7.51 -3.43 -5.95
C THR A 185 -7.83 -4.32 -4.75
N ASN A 186 -8.47 -3.76 -3.73
CA ASN A 186 -8.95 -4.51 -2.58
C ASN A 186 -9.96 -5.60 -2.93
N ARG A 187 -10.92 -5.31 -3.82
CA ARG A 187 -11.91 -6.31 -4.25
C ARG A 187 -11.25 -7.52 -4.90
N ILE A 188 -10.38 -7.30 -5.90
CA ILE A 188 -9.70 -8.39 -6.61
C ILE A 188 -8.79 -9.17 -5.67
N SER A 189 -7.96 -8.49 -4.87
CA SER A 189 -7.05 -9.16 -3.92
C SER A 189 -7.84 -9.94 -2.85
N SER A 190 -8.97 -9.41 -2.38
CA SER A 190 -9.87 -10.13 -1.46
C SER A 190 -10.48 -11.38 -2.09
N GLU A 191 -10.89 -11.31 -3.36
CA GLU A 191 -11.37 -12.47 -4.10
C GLU A 191 -10.26 -13.52 -4.31
N ALA A 192 -9.03 -13.09 -4.60
CA ALA A 192 -7.88 -13.99 -4.72
C ALA A 192 -7.55 -14.71 -3.39
N HIS A 193 -7.58 -13.98 -2.26
CA HIS A 193 -7.42 -14.57 -0.92
C HIS A 193 -8.51 -15.61 -0.60
N LYS A 194 -9.75 -15.34 -1.01
CA LYS A 194 -10.85 -16.32 -0.91
C LYS A 194 -10.57 -17.57 -1.74
N GLU A 195 -10.13 -17.43 -2.98
CA GLU A 195 -9.80 -18.60 -3.80
C GLU A 195 -8.66 -19.43 -3.19
N ILE A 196 -7.69 -18.80 -2.53
CA ILE A 196 -6.64 -19.52 -1.80
C ILE A 196 -7.21 -20.30 -0.61
N MET A 197 -8.05 -19.67 0.22
CA MET A 197 -8.71 -20.35 1.35
C MET A 197 -9.51 -21.58 0.90
N LYS A 198 -10.13 -21.54 -0.29
CA LYS A 198 -10.83 -22.70 -0.87
C LYS A 198 -9.90 -23.81 -1.35
N ASN A 199 -8.71 -23.47 -1.84
CA ASN A 199 -7.83 -24.42 -2.55
C ASN A 199 -6.66 -24.95 -1.71
N VAL A 200 -6.26 -24.27 -0.63
CA VAL A 200 -5.15 -24.68 0.22
C VAL A 200 -5.39 -26.04 0.88
N ARG A 201 -4.44 -26.95 0.78
CA ARG A 201 -4.47 -28.29 1.39
C ARG A 201 -3.11 -28.66 1.98
N PRO A 202 -3.07 -29.41 3.09
CA PRO A 202 -1.85 -30.05 3.55
C PRO A 202 -1.20 -30.90 2.45
N GLY A 203 0.12 -30.83 2.33
CA GLY A 203 0.92 -31.50 1.30
C GLY A 203 1.34 -30.60 0.14
N GLN A 204 0.66 -29.47 -0.08
CA GLN A 204 1.07 -28.48 -1.07
C GLN A 204 2.28 -27.66 -0.59
N LYS A 205 2.90 -26.93 -1.51
CA LYS A 205 3.91 -25.92 -1.24
C LYS A 205 3.29 -24.54 -1.06
N GLU A 206 3.94 -23.71 -0.24
CA GLU A 206 3.54 -22.31 -0.03
C GLU A 206 3.47 -21.54 -1.36
N TYR A 207 4.46 -21.72 -2.26
CA TYR A 207 4.49 -21.07 -3.57
C TYR A 207 3.31 -21.45 -4.49
N GLU A 208 2.62 -22.58 -4.27
CA GLU A 208 1.43 -22.93 -5.06
C GLU A 208 0.30 -21.93 -4.79
N MET A 209 0.21 -21.43 -3.55
CA MET A 209 -0.78 -20.43 -3.15
C MET A 209 -0.39 -19.03 -3.63
N GLU A 210 0.90 -18.70 -3.60
CA GLU A 210 1.44 -17.50 -4.27
C GLU A 210 1.08 -17.49 -5.76
N SER A 211 1.32 -18.60 -6.46
CA SER A 211 1.02 -18.73 -7.89
C SER A 211 -0.48 -18.60 -8.17
N LEU A 212 -1.33 -19.21 -7.35
CA LEU A 212 -2.78 -19.08 -7.47
C LEU A 212 -3.26 -17.64 -7.24
N PHE A 213 -2.72 -16.94 -6.24
CA PHE A 213 -3.02 -15.53 -5.98
C PHE A 213 -2.72 -14.67 -7.22
N GLN A 214 -1.49 -14.76 -7.73
CA GLN A 214 -1.03 -13.98 -8.88
C GLN A 214 -1.84 -14.33 -10.13
N HIS A 215 -2.15 -15.61 -10.32
CA HIS A 215 -3.00 -16.05 -11.43
C HIS A 215 -4.38 -15.39 -11.37
N TYR A 216 -5.06 -15.41 -10.23
CA TYR A 216 -6.38 -14.80 -10.07
C TYR A 216 -6.32 -13.29 -10.33
N CYS A 217 -5.41 -12.60 -9.63
CA CYS A 217 -5.22 -11.15 -9.74
C CYS A 217 -4.96 -10.71 -11.18
N TYR A 218 -4.12 -11.44 -11.92
CA TYR A 218 -3.83 -11.06 -13.30
C TYR A 218 -4.97 -11.41 -14.26
N SER A 219 -5.51 -12.63 -14.20
CA SER A 219 -6.50 -13.11 -15.18
C SER A 219 -7.89 -12.45 -15.04
N HIS A 220 -8.28 -12.06 -13.81
CA HIS A 220 -9.57 -11.42 -13.50
C HIS A 220 -9.43 -9.92 -13.25
N GLY A 221 -8.35 -9.54 -12.57
CA GLY A 221 -8.11 -8.16 -12.17
C GLY A 221 -7.31 -7.35 -13.18
N GLY A 222 -6.65 -7.98 -14.15
CA GLY A 222 -5.68 -7.30 -15.00
C GLY A 222 -4.43 -6.83 -14.24
N MET A 223 -4.19 -7.32 -13.03
CA MET A 223 -3.05 -6.95 -12.19
C MET A 223 -1.83 -7.75 -12.61
N ARG A 224 -1.06 -7.20 -13.55
CA ARG A 224 0.16 -7.84 -14.04
C ARG A 224 1.25 -7.94 -12.96
N HIS A 225 1.24 -7.01 -12.01
CA HIS A 225 2.20 -6.95 -10.91
C HIS A 225 1.47 -7.16 -9.58
N THR A 226 2.22 -7.66 -8.60
CA THR A 226 1.86 -7.56 -7.19
C THR A 226 2.48 -6.30 -6.60
N SER A 227 1.88 -5.75 -5.54
CA SER A 227 2.39 -4.55 -4.87
C SER A 227 3.72 -4.80 -4.15
N TYR A 228 3.98 -6.06 -3.78
CA TYR A 228 5.19 -6.55 -3.12
C TYR A 228 5.32 -8.06 -3.37
N THR A 229 6.45 -8.65 -2.97
CA THR A 229 6.65 -10.11 -3.02
C THR A 229 5.66 -10.80 -2.08
N CYS A 230 4.88 -11.75 -2.59
CA CYS A 230 3.90 -12.49 -1.79
C CYS A 230 4.57 -13.22 -0.62
N ILE A 231 3.95 -13.13 0.56
CA ILE A 231 4.42 -13.73 1.79
C ILE A 231 3.46 -14.89 2.13
N CYS A 232 3.88 -16.13 1.90
CA CYS A 232 3.03 -17.31 2.10
C CYS A 232 3.50 -18.17 3.28
N GLY A 233 3.63 -17.60 4.47
CA GLY A 233 4.22 -18.29 5.62
C GLY A 233 3.28 -19.32 6.26
N THR A 234 3.77 -20.56 6.48
CA THR A 234 3.04 -21.60 7.21
C THR A 234 3.80 -22.12 8.44
N GLY A 235 3.06 -22.49 9.48
CA GLY A 235 3.62 -22.89 10.78
C GLY A 235 4.62 -21.85 11.28
N ASN A 236 5.84 -22.26 11.64
CA ASN A 236 6.91 -21.36 12.08
C ASN A 236 7.18 -20.18 11.14
N ASN A 237 7.03 -20.34 9.83
CA ASN A 237 7.28 -19.27 8.85
C ASN A 237 6.31 -18.09 9.03
N GLY A 238 5.12 -18.32 9.61
CA GLY A 238 4.19 -17.26 9.97
C GLY A 238 4.73 -16.29 11.04
N SER A 239 5.86 -16.60 11.69
CA SER A 239 6.55 -15.66 12.60
C SER A 239 7.67 -14.84 11.93
N VAL A 240 7.93 -15.05 10.64
CA VAL A 240 8.92 -14.29 9.85
C VAL A 240 8.17 -13.23 9.05
N LEU A 241 8.24 -11.97 9.50
CA LEU A 241 7.32 -10.92 9.05
C LEU A 241 7.29 -10.69 7.53
N HIS A 242 8.46 -10.64 6.89
CA HIS A 242 8.62 -10.53 5.43
C HIS A 242 9.23 -11.82 4.84
N TYR A 243 8.63 -12.97 5.15
CA TYR A 243 8.94 -14.25 4.49
C TYR A 243 8.67 -14.20 2.97
N GLY A 244 9.10 -15.18 2.18
CA GLY A 244 8.83 -15.24 0.74
C GLY A 244 9.85 -14.56 -0.18
N HIS A 245 10.79 -13.79 0.38
CA HIS A 245 11.92 -13.26 -0.39
C HIS A 245 12.86 -14.38 -0.87
N ALA A 246 13.79 -14.07 -1.78
CA ALA A 246 14.69 -15.07 -2.41
C ALA A 246 15.52 -15.95 -1.45
N GLY A 247 15.75 -15.50 -0.21
CA GLY A 247 16.46 -16.28 0.81
C GLY A 247 15.57 -17.24 1.61
N ALA A 248 14.25 -17.10 1.49
CA ALA A 248 13.23 -17.89 2.17
C ALA A 248 11.97 -17.97 1.25
N PRO A 249 12.08 -18.65 0.09
CA PRO A 249 11.29 -18.33 -1.11
C PRO A 249 9.96 -19.10 -1.21
N ASN A 250 9.16 -19.11 -0.14
CA ASN A 250 7.87 -19.81 -0.08
C ASN A 250 7.97 -21.30 -0.48
N ASP A 251 9.00 -22.01 -0.02
CA ASP A 251 9.32 -23.38 -0.44
C ASP A 251 8.95 -24.46 0.59
N LYS A 252 8.37 -24.08 1.74
CA LYS A 252 7.96 -25.04 2.76
C LYS A 252 6.74 -25.82 2.27
N THR A 253 6.66 -27.09 2.69
CA THR A 253 5.43 -27.88 2.56
C THR A 253 4.45 -27.45 3.65
N ILE A 254 3.21 -27.21 3.26
CA ILE A 254 2.10 -26.92 4.17
C ILE A 254 1.72 -28.22 4.88
N HIS A 255 1.76 -28.25 6.21
CA HIS A 255 1.44 -29.43 6.99
C HIS A 255 0.05 -29.36 7.65
N ASP A 256 -0.52 -30.52 7.95
CA ASP A 256 -1.75 -30.59 8.75
C ASP A 256 -1.48 -29.99 10.15
N GLY A 257 -2.40 -29.15 10.62
CA GLY A 257 -2.24 -28.41 11.87
C GLY A 257 -1.40 -27.12 11.80
N ASP A 258 -0.77 -26.80 10.66
CA ASP A 258 -0.12 -25.50 10.49
C ASP A 258 -1.16 -24.36 10.53
N MET A 259 -0.79 -23.23 11.11
CA MET A 259 -1.39 -21.94 10.76
C MET A 259 -0.77 -21.43 9.46
N CYS A 260 -1.59 -20.97 8.54
CA CYS A 260 -1.17 -20.16 7.39
C CYS A 260 -1.32 -18.68 7.77
N LEU A 261 -0.32 -17.88 7.44
CA LEU A 261 -0.35 -16.43 7.44
C LEU A 261 0.08 -15.98 6.05
N PHE A 262 -0.91 -15.61 5.24
CA PHE A 262 -0.72 -15.24 3.84
C PHE A 262 -0.98 -13.77 3.65
N ASP A 263 0.07 -13.04 3.33
CA ASP A 263 0.11 -11.60 3.16
C ASP A 263 0.47 -11.30 1.69
N MET A 264 -0.54 -10.87 0.94
CA MET A 264 -0.47 -10.71 -0.52
C MET A 264 -1.42 -9.62 -1.01
N GLY A 265 -0.91 -8.78 -1.90
CA GLY A 265 -1.64 -7.66 -2.50
C GLY A 265 -1.31 -7.48 -3.98
N GLY A 266 -2.36 -7.32 -4.80
CA GLY A 266 -2.24 -7.03 -6.22
C GLY A 266 -2.11 -5.53 -6.51
N GLU A 267 -1.47 -5.20 -7.62
CA GLU A 267 -1.33 -3.82 -8.12
C GLU A 267 -2.11 -3.64 -9.42
N TYR A 268 -3.03 -2.67 -9.45
CA TYR A 268 -3.72 -2.28 -10.69
C TYR A 268 -3.35 -0.87 -11.08
N TYR A 269 -2.72 -0.72 -12.25
CA TYR A 269 -2.30 0.57 -12.77
C TYR A 269 -1.50 1.37 -11.75
N CYS A 270 -0.52 0.73 -11.09
CA CYS A 270 0.32 1.28 -10.03
C CYS A 270 -0.37 1.70 -8.73
N TYR A 271 -1.65 1.37 -8.53
CA TYR A 271 -2.31 1.49 -7.23
C TYR A 271 -2.30 0.14 -6.52
N SER A 272 -1.91 0.16 -5.25
CA SER A 272 -1.65 -1.03 -4.45
C SER A 272 -2.87 -1.51 -3.67
N SER A 273 -2.79 -2.73 -3.16
CA SER A 273 -3.60 -3.27 -2.06
C SER A 273 -2.69 -4.05 -1.13
N ASP A 274 -3.06 -4.19 0.14
CA ASP A 274 -2.27 -4.94 1.12
C ASP A 274 -3.21 -5.71 2.06
N ILE A 275 -3.19 -7.04 1.99
CA ILE A 275 -4.15 -7.87 2.70
C ILE A 275 -3.45 -9.10 3.25
N THR A 276 -3.58 -9.29 4.56
CA THR A 276 -3.15 -10.50 5.26
C THR A 276 -4.36 -11.32 5.73
N CYS A 277 -4.37 -12.61 5.37
CA CYS A 277 -5.31 -13.61 5.88
C CYS A 277 -4.55 -14.66 6.69
N SER A 278 -4.99 -14.90 7.93
CA SER A 278 -4.52 -16.02 8.74
C SER A 278 -5.62 -17.07 8.92
N PHE A 279 -5.30 -18.35 8.74
CA PHE A 279 -6.26 -19.46 8.83
C PHE A 279 -5.55 -20.82 9.04
N PRO A 280 -6.24 -21.84 9.58
CA PRO A 280 -5.66 -23.17 9.73
C PRO A 280 -5.55 -23.88 8.38
N ALA A 281 -4.40 -24.45 8.07
CA ALA A 281 -4.12 -25.10 6.78
C ALA A 281 -5.12 -26.22 6.42
N ASN A 282 -5.72 -26.87 7.43
CA ASN A 282 -6.70 -27.94 7.28
C ASN A 282 -8.16 -27.48 7.41
N GLY A 283 -8.39 -26.17 7.53
CA GLY A 283 -9.73 -25.58 7.60
C GLY A 283 -10.44 -25.71 8.95
N LYS A 284 -9.76 -26.13 10.03
CA LYS A 284 -10.32 -26.21 11.38
C LYS A 284 -9.36 -25.66 12.43
N PHE A 285 -9.80 -24.65 13.18
CA PHE A 285 -8.98 -24.06 14.23
C PHE A 285 -8.90 -25.02 15.42
N THR A 286 -7.69 -25.25 15.92
CA THR A 286 -7.51 -25.83 17.26
C THR A 286 -7.86 -24.82 18.35
N PRO A 287 -8.08 -25.23 19.61
CA PRO A 287 -8.34 -24.29 20.69
C PRO A 287 -7.26 -23.21 20.87
N ASP A 288 -5.97 -23.58 20.78
CA ASP A 288 -4.86 -22.62 20.88
C ASP A 288 -4.81 -21.68 19.67
N GLN A 289 -5.06 -22.19 18.45
CA GLN A 289 -5.13 -21.37 17.23
C GLN A 289 -6.28 -20.36 17.29
N LYS A 290 -7.46 -20.83 17.66
CA LYS A 290 -8.66 -19.99 17.84
C LYS A 290 -8.39 -18.87 18.85
N ALA A 291 -7.80 -19.19 19.99
CA ALA A 291 -7.56 -18.21 21.05
C ALA A 291 -6.62 -17.07 20.59
N ILE A 292 -5.52 -17.40 19.91
CA ILE A 292 -4.60 -16.39 19.37
C ILE A 292 -5.25 -15.62 18.22
N TYR A 293 -5.98 -16.32 17.34
CA TYR A 293 -6.66 -15.70 16.23
C TYR A 293 -7.71 -14.67 16.68
N GLU A 294 -8.58 -15.04 17.61
CA GLU A 294 -9.62 -14.15 18.15
C GLU A 294 -9.02 -12.97 18.93
N ALA A 295 -7.84 -13.14 19.55
CA ALA A 295 -7.12 -12.04 20.18
C ALA A 295 -6.68 -10.96 19.19
N VAL A 296 -6.13 -11.37 18.04
CA VAL A 296 -5.76 -10.45 16.95
C VAL A 296 -7.00 -9.86 16.27
N LEU A 297 -8.06 -10.66 16.07
CA LEU A 297 -9.31 -10.14 15.53
C LEU A 297 -9.92 -9.06 16.45
N LYS A 298 -9.85 -9.27 17.77
CA LYS A 298 -10.34 -8.30 18.74
C LYS A 298 -9.56 -6.99 18.68
N SER A 299 -8.23 -7.01 18.58
CA SER A 299 -7.42 -5.79 18.46
C SER A 299 -7.68 -5.08 17.14
N SER A 300 -7.77 -5.82 16.03
CA SER A 300 -8.12 -5.31 14.70
C SER A 300 -9.45 -4.55 14.73
N ARG A 301 -10.51 -5.16 15.29
CA ARG A 301 -11.83 -4.51 15.43
C ARG A 301 -11.84 -3.33 16.40
N ALA A 302 -11.08 -3.41 17.50
CA ALA A 302 -10.96 -2.32 18.46
C ALA A 302 -10.29 -1.08 17.84
N VAL A 303 -9.21 -1.28 17.09
CA VAL A 303 -8.52 -0.22 16.33
C VAL A 303 -9.46 0.38 15.29
N MET A 304 -10.05 -0.45 14.44
CA MET A 304 -10.99 0.00 13.39
C MET A 304 -12.15 0.82 13.96
N ALA A 305 -12.71 0.44 15.11
CA ALA A 305 -13.79 1.18 15.76
C ALA A 305 -13.34 2.52 16.35
N ALA A 306 -12.05 2.67 16.66
CA ALA A 306 -11.47 3.88 17.24
C ALA A 306 -10.93 4.87 16.18
N ILE A 307 -10.66 4.41 14.95
CA ILE A 307 -10.15 5.24 13.86
C ILE A 307 -11.19 6.29 13.47
N LYS A 308 -10.74 7.54 13.48
CA LYS A 308 -11.41 8.73 12.95
C LYS A 308 -10.36 9.86 12.82
N PRO A 309 -10.68 10.98 12.16
CA PRO A 309 -9.76 12.12 12.13
C PRO A 309 -9.29 12.57 13.52
N GLU A 310 -8.08 13.09 13.59
CA GLU A 310 -7.39 13.62 14.79
C GLU A 310 -6.91 12.58 15.81
N VAL A 311 -7.16 11.27 15.63
CA VAL A 311 -6.55 10.27 16.51
C VAL A 311 -5.06 10.13 16.23
N LYS A 312 -4.27 9.95 17.28
CA LYS A 312 -2.83 9.65 17.16
C LYS A 312 -2.66 8.19 16.78
N TRP A 313 -1.93 7.91 15.71
CA TRP A 313 -1.67 6.54 15.27
C TRP A 313 -0.86 5.71 16.27
N THR A 314 0.04 6.37 17.00
CA THR A 314 0.76 5.77 18.12
C THR A 314 -0.17 5.26 19.22
N GLU A 315 -1.30 5.93 19.47
CA GLU A 315 -2.30 5.49 20.44
C GLU A 315 -3.11 4.30 19.92
N MET A 316 -3.33 4.20 18.60
CA MET A 316 -3.93 3.00 18.00
C MET A 316 -3.02 1.79 18.15
N HIS A 317 -1.70 1.95 17.95
CA HIS A 317 -0.74 0.86 18.20
C HIS A 317 -0.75 0.42 19.66
N ARG A 318 -0.75 1.37 20.61
CA ARG A 318 -0.86 1.05 22.05
C ARG A 318 -2.20 0.40 22.42
N LEU A 319 -3.28 0.75 21.73
CA LEU A 319 -4.57 0.08 21.88
C LEU A 319 -4.49 -1.39 21.45
N ALA A 320 -3.86 -1.68 20.30
CA ALA A 320 -3.65 -3.06 19.86
C ALA A 320 -2.78 -3.85 20.85
N ASP A 321 -1.65 -3.27 21.30
CA ASP A 321 -0.79 -3.86 22.33
C ASP A 321 -1.57 -4.22 23.59
N ARG A 322 -2.35 -3.27 24.12
CA ARG A 322 -3.18 -3.49 25.31
C ARG A 322 -4.14 -4.66 25.11
N VAL A 323 -4.85 -4.70 23.99
CA VAL A 323 -5.82 -5.77 23.71
C VAL A 323 -5.10 -7.12 23.60
N HIS A 324 -3.95 -7.19 22.91
CA HIS A 324 -3.15 -8.41 22.84
C HIS A 324 -2.74 -8.89 24.24
N LEU A 325 -2.23 -8.00 25.09
CA LEU A 325 -1.82 -8.34 26.45
C LEU A 325 -2.98 -8.83 27.32
N GLU A 326 -4.15 -8.17 27.25
CA GLU A 326 -5.36 -8.60 27.94
C GLU A 326 -5.78 -10.03 27.53
N GLU A 327 -5.75 -10.34 26.24
CA GLU A 327 -6.12 -11.67 25.75
C GLU A 327 -5.05 -12.72 26.09
N LEU A 328 -3.75 -12.39 25.98
CA LEU A 328 -2.67 -13.29 26.37
C LEU A 328 -2.68 -13.60 27.88
N VAL A 329 -3.18 -12.68 28.71
CA VAL A 329 -3.47 -12.96 30.14
C VAL A 329 -4.63 -13.95 30.29
N LYS A 330 -5.72 -13.77 29.54
CA LYS A 330 -6.86 -14.71 29.58
C LYS A 330 -6.49 -16.12 29.10
N ILE A 331 -5.61 -16.22 28.11
CA ILE A 331 -5.07 -17.49 27.59
C ILE A 331 -4.11 -18.14 28.61
N GLY A 332 -3.57 -17.35 29.54
CA GLY A 332 -2.65 -17.82 30.58
C GLY A 332 -1.19 -17.87 30.15
N ILE A 333 -0.85 -17.35 28.96
CA ILE A 333 0.54 -17.14 28.50
C ILE A 333 1.20 -16.06 29.35
N LEU A 334 0.46 -14.99 29.65
CA LEU A 334 0.87 -13.91 30.53
C LEU A 334 0.09 -13.94 31.85
N ARG A 335 0.62 -13.29 32.88
CA ARG A 335 -0.01 -13.14 34.20
C ARG A 335 0.33 -11.78 34.81
N GLY A 336 -0.54 -11.25 35.66
CA GLY A 336 -0.31 -9.98 36.36
C GLY A 336 -1.04 -8.79 35.72
N SER A 337 -0.55 -7.58 35.98
CA SER A 337 -1.18 -6.32 35.58
C SER A 337 -0.81 -5.92 34.15
N VAL A 338 -1.82 -5.73 33.29
CA VAL A 338 -1.62 -5.21 31.92
C VAL A 338 -1.01 -3.81 31.93
N GLU A 339 -1.35 -2.96 32.90
CA GLU A 339 -0.75 -1.63 33.04
C GLU A 339 0.76 -1.70 33.29
N ASP A 340 1.22 -2.69 34.06
CA ASP A 340 2.65 -2.85 34.33
C ASP A 340 3.37 -3.49 33.13
N MET A 341 2.71 -4.39 32.40
CA MET A 341 3.22 -4.94 31.14
C MET A 341 3.44 -3.85 30.07
N LEU A 342 2.55 -2.86 29.98
CA LEU A 342 2.70 -1.73 29.05
C LEU A 342 3.92 -0.87 29.39
N LYS A 343 4.22 -0.63 30.68
CA LYS A 343 5.40 0.13 31.12
C LYS A 343 6.73 -0.53 30.73
N VAL A 344 6.73 -1.86 30.59
CA VAL A 344 7.91 -2.63 30.18
C VAL A 344 7.86 -3.05 28.69
N HIS A 345 6.97 -2.43 27.91
CA HIS A 345 6.80 -2.67 26.47
C HIS A 345 6.59 -4.14 26.10
N MET A 346 5.85 -4.89 26.93
CA MET A 346 5.61 -6.33 26.71
C MET A 346 4.91 -6.60 25.37
N GLY A 347 4.02 -5.70 24.92
CA GLY A 347 3.31 -5.84 23.64
C GLY A 347 4.27 -6.05 22.46
N SER A 348 5.38 -5.32 22.44
CA SER A 348 6.41 -5.39 21.39
C SER A 348 7.13 -6.75 21.28
N VAL A 349 7.06 -7.59 22.31
CA VAL A 349 7.58 -8.98 22.26
C VAL A 349 6.72 -9.83 21.32
N PHE A 350 5.42 -9.56 21.29
CA PHE A 350 4.43 -10.30 20.51
C PHE A 350 4.01 -9.59 19.22
N MET A 351 4.14 -8.26 19.14
CA MET A 351 3.93 -7.44 17.94
C MET A 351 5.11 -6.47 17.72
N PRO A 352 6.22 -6.93 17.12
CA PRO A 352 7.43 -6.10 16.99
C PRO A 352 7.39 -5.09 15.83
N HIS A 353 6.43 -5.20 14.93
CA HIS A 353 6.22 -4.28 13.81
C HIS A 353 5.22 -3.16 14.15
N GLY A 354 5.13 -2.15 13.29
CA GLY A 354 4.12 -1.10 13.42
C GLY A 354 2.71 -1.65 13.19
N LEU A 355 1.69 -1.00 13.77
CA LEU A 355 0.29 -1.43 13.62
C LEU A 355 -0.22 -1.35 12.16
N GLY A 356 0.41 -0.52 11.35
CA GLY A 356 0.03 -0.27 9.97
C GLY A 356 0.69 0.99 9.43
N HIS A 357 0.42 1.25 8.16
CA HIS A 357 1.10 2.27 7.36
C HIS A 357 0.15 2.91 6.36
N LEU A 358 0.61 4.01 5.76
CA LEU A 358 -0.09 4.60 4.62
C LEU A 358 -0.01 3.66 3.41
N LEU A 359 -1.07 3.63 2.63
CA LEU A 359 -1.20 2.84 1.40
C LEU A 359 -1.68 3.73 0.25
N GLY A 360 -1.17 3.51 -0.96
CA GLY A 360 -1.57 4.25 -2.15
C GLY A 360 -0.96 3.68 -3.42
N ILE A 361 -0.14 4.48 -4.09
CA ILE A 361 0.63 3.99 -5.25
C ILE A 361 1.67 2.98 -4.78
N ASP A 362 2.48 3.36 -3.80
CA ASP A 362 3.40 2.45 -3.12
C ASP A 362 2.65 1.71 -1.99
N VAL A 363 3.01 0.46 -1.71
CA VAL A 363 2.45 -0.32 -0.60
C VAL A 363 2.73 0.36 0.75
N HIS A 364 3.99 0.70 1.00
CA HIS A 364 4.38 1.64 2.04
C HIS A 364 4.39 3.05 1.44
N ASP A 365 3.24 3.73 1.48
CA ASP A 365 3.05 5.02 0.81
C ASP A 365 3.76 6.18 1.55
N VAL A 366 4.04 7.23 0.80
CA VAL A 366 4.82 8.38 1.28
C VAL A 366 4.08 9.23 2.31
N GLY A 367 4.83 9.99 3.11
CA GLY A 367 4.28 11.08 3.93
C GLY A 367 4.00 10.73 5.38
N GLY A 368 4.47 9.58 5.86
CA GLY A 368 4.30 9.14 7.24
C GLY A 368 5.08 9.95 8.29
N TYR A 369 6.23 10.52 7.90
CA TYR A 369 7.09 11.37 8.75
C TYR A 369 7.51 12.63 7.99
N PRO A 370 6.64 13.64 7.85
CA PRO A 370 7.02 14.94 7.32
C PRO A 370 7.95 15.67 8.30
N GLU A 371 8.54 16.78 7.85
CA GLU A 371 9.34 17.65 8.70
C GLU A 371 8.58 18.04 10.00
N GLY A 372 9.28 17.96 11.14
CA GLY A 372 8.71 18.25 12.46
C GLY A 372 7.99 17.08 13.13
N ILE A 373 7.82 15.94 12.47
CA ILE A 373 7.25 14.72 13.06
C ILE A 373 8.38 13.71 13.29
N GLU A 374 8.67 13.44 14.57
CA GLU A 374 9.72 12.53 14.99
C GLU A 374 9.19 11.10 15.20
N ARG A 375 10.07 10.12 14.93
CA ARG A 375 9.81 8.72 15.19
C ARG A 375 9.98 8.42 16.68
N VAL A 376 8.98 7.79 17.29
CA VAL A 376 9.04 7.40 18.70
C VAL A 376 10.06 6.28 18.89
N ASN A 377 11.08 6.49 19.72
CA ASN A 377 12.12 5.50 19.99
C ASN A 377 11.74 4.56 21.16
N GLU A 378 10.62 3.87 21.03
CA GLU A 378 10.16 2.82 21.96
C GLU A 378 10.03 1.48 21.18
N PRO A 379 10.22 0.31 21.84
CA PRO A 379 9.95 -0.98 21.21
C PRO A 379 8.54 -1.05 20.62
N GLY A 380 8.39 -1.68 19.46
CA GLY A 380 7.13 -1.66 18.67
C GLY A 380 6.93 -0.33 17.93
N LEU A 381 6.75 0.76 18.66
CA LEU A 381 6.44 2.09 18.10
C LEU A 381 7.50 2.64 17.15
N LYS A 382 8.79 2.31 17.36
CA LYS A 382 9.86 2.71 16.43
C LYS A 382 9.67 2.13 15.03
N SER A 383 8.92 1.04 14.90
CA SER A 383 8.63 0.37 13.63
C SER A 383 7.38 0.92 12.94
N LEU A 384 6.63 1.85 13.55
CA LEU A 384 5.49 2.49 12.88
C LEU A 384 5.94 3.26 11.64
N ARG A 385 5.20 3.18 10.54
CA ARG A 385 5.52 3.94 9.32
C ARG A 385 4.83 5.29 9.24
N MET A 386 4.02 5.64 10.23
CA MET A 386 3.34 6.93 10.33
C MET A 386 3.38 7.47 11.76
N GLY A 387 3.91 8.68 11.94
CA GLY A 387 3.94 9.40 13.22
C GLY A 387 2.86 10.47 13.38
N ARG A 388 1.94 10.57 12.42
CA ARG A 388 0.98 11.67 12.29
C ARG A 388 -0.32 11.42 13.03
N LEU A 389 -1.13 12.48 13.14
CA LEU A 389 -2.56 12.34 13.36
C LEU A 389 -3.21 11.77 12.11
N VAL A 390 -4.19 10.90 12.31
CA VAL A 390 -5.04 10.38 11.24
C VAL A 390 -5.87 11.54 10.67
N GLN A 391 -5.93 11.65 9.35
CA GLN A 391 -6.70 12.68 8.64
C GLN A 391 -7.69 12.02 7.69
N GLU A 392 -8.79 12.72 7.41
CA GLU A 392 -9.74 12.30 6.38
C GLU A 392 -9.02 12.07 5.05
N ARG A 393 -9.46 11.05 4.30
CA ARG A 393 -8.92 10.63 3.00
C ARG A 393 -7.51 10.03 3.03
N MET A 394 -6.91 9.84 4.20
CA MET A 394 -5.79 8.89 4.32
C MET A 394 -6.31 7.47 4.04
N VAL A 395 -5.47 6.67 3.39
CA VAL A 395 -5.68 5.22 3.27
C VAL A 395 -4.57 4.54 4.07
N LEU A 396 -4.96 3.62 4.94
CA LEU A 396 -4.10 2.98 5.93
C LEU A 396 -4.32 1.48 5.93
N THR A 397 -3.27 0.72 6.22
CA THR A 397 -3.40 -0.67 6.67
C THR A 397 -3.72 -0.69 8.17
N VAL A 398 -4.53 -1.66 8.60
CA VAL A 398 -4.75 -2.01 10.01
C VAL A 398 -4.38 -3.48 10.16
N GLU A 399 -3.15 -3.74 10.62
CA GLU A 399 -2.50 -5.05 10.52
C GLU A 399 -1.98 -5.59 11.86
N PRO A 400 -2.72 -5.56 12.98
CA PRO A 400 -2.20 -6.12 14.22
C PRO A 400 -1.86 -7.60 14.06
N GLY A 401 -0.85 -8.04 14.82
CA GLY A 401 -0.47 -9.44 14.85
C GLY A 401 0.14 -9.88 16.18
N ILE A 402 0.04 -11.18 16.45
CA ILE A 402 0.70 -11.86 17.58
C ILE A 402 1.58 -12.96 17.01
N TYR A 403 2.87 -12.92 17.34
CA TYR A 403 3.87 -13.89 16.88
C TYR A 403 4.65 -14.46 18.06
N PHE A 404 5.07 -15.72 17.91
CA PHE A 404 5.93 -16.41 18.87
C PHE A 404 7.36 -16.49 18.33
N ILE A 405 8.04 -15.34 18.31
CA ILE A 405 9.38 -15.18 17.74
C ILE A 405 10.43 -15.56 18.79
N ASN A 406 11.16 -16.64 18.54
CA ASN A 406 12.07 -17.24 19.53
C ASN A 406 13.04 -16.24 20.17
N HIS A 407 13.73 -15.43 19.36
CA HIS A 407 14.73 -14.48 19.86
C HIS A 407 14.12 -13.41 20.78
N LEU A 408 12.92 -12.90 20.47
CA LEU A 408 12.23 -11.90 21.30
C LEU A 408 11.71 -12.52 22.61
N LEU A 409 11.17 -13.73 22.53
CA LEU A 409 10.72 -14.47 23.71
C LEU A 409 11.90 -14.81 24.63
N ASP A 410 13.05 -15.22 24.09
CA ASP A 410 14.25 -15.53 24.87
C ASP A 410 14.79 -14.27 25.57
N GLN A 411 14.81 -13.13 24.88
CA GLN A 411 15.17 -11.83 25.47
C GLN A 411 14.22 -11.44 26.61
N ALA A 412 12.91 -11.60 26.40
CA ALA A 412 11.90 -11.27 27.41
C ALA A 412 12.00 -12.19 28.65
N LEU A 413 12.27 -13.49 28.45
CA LEU A 413 12.51 -14.46 29.53
C LEU A 413 13.80 -14.18 30.31
N ALA A 414 14.83 -13.64 29.65
CA ALA A 414 16.08 -13.25 30.29
C ALA A 414 15.99 -11.90 31.05
N ASN A 415 14.99 -11.07 30.75
CA ASN A 415 14.78 -9.76 31.36
C ASN A 415 13.85 -9.87 32.59
N PRO A 416 14.31 -9.65 33.85
CA PRO A 416 13.47 -9.77 35.04
C PRO A 416 12.26 -8.84 35.06
N ALA A 417 12.32 -7.70 34.38
CA ALA A 417 11.20 -6.77 34.27
C ALA A 417 10.06 -7.30 33.39
N GLN A 418 10.35 -8.27 32.51
CA GLN A 418 9.38 -8.87 31.59
C GLN A 418 9.05 -10.32 31.99
N SER A 419 10.06 -11.12 32.34
CA SER A 419 9.92 -12.55 32.62
C SER A 419 8.98 -12.85 33.80
N CYS A 420 8.82 -11.93 34.75
CA CYS A 420 7.88 -12.07 35.86
C CYS A 420 6.41 -12.23 35.40
N PHE A 421 6.08 -11.65 34.25
CA PHE A 421 4.75 -11.71 33.63
C PHE A 421 4.54 -12.96 32.76
N ILE A 422 5.59 -13.72 32.42
CA ILE A 422 5.49 -14.83 31.47
C ILE A 422 5.27 -16.14 32.23
N ASN A 423 4.24 -16.90 31.83
CA ASN A 423 4.07 -18.28 32.24
C ASN A 423 4.84 -19.20 31.29
N ASN A 424 6.06 -19.58 31.66
CA ASN A 424 6.94 -20.34 30.77
C ASN A 424 6.38 -21.72 30.37
N GLU A 425 5.64 -22.39 31.26
CA GLU A 425 5.03 -23.68 30.96
C GLU A 425 3.97 -23.56 29.86
N VAL A 426 3.11 -22.54 29.94
CA VAL A 426 2.09 -22.29 28.91
C VAL A 426 2.74 -21.78 27.63
N LEU A 427 3.70 -20.85 27.72
CA LEU A 427 4.41 -20.32 26.55
C LEU A 427 5.13 -21.42 25.75
N ALA A 428 5.69 -22.44 26.42
CA ALA A 428 6.37 -23.54 25.75
C ALA A 428 5.50 -24.26 24.72
N ARG A 429 4.17 -24.31 24.94
CA ARG A 429 3.21 -24.92 24.00
C ARG A 429 3.04 -24.11 22.71
N PHE A 430 3.30 -22.80 22.75
CA PHE A 430 3.19 -21.89 21.60
C PHE A 430 4.53 -21.66 20.89
N ARG A 431 5.64 -22.27 21.37
CA ARG A 431 6.90 -22.25 20.63
C ARG A 431 6.71 -23.01 19.31
N GLY A 432 7.00 -22.32 18.22
CA GLY A 432 6.76 -22.85 16.88
C GLY A 432 5.28 -22.83 16.43
N PHE A 433 4.43 -22.08 17.13
CA PHE A 433 3.08 -21.77 16.64
C PHE A 433 3.14 -20.96 15.32
N GLY A 434 4.19 -20.14 15.16
CA GLY A 434 4.26 -19.13 14.11
C GLY A 434 3.65 -17.82 14.60
N GLY A 435 2.63 -17.34 13.92
CA GLY A 435 1.89 -16.14 14.31
C GLY A 435 0.59 -15.98 13.54
N VAL A 436 -0.18 -14.98 13.95
CA VAL A 436 -1.39 -14.52 13.28
C VAL A 436 -1.23 -13.03 13.02
N ARG A 437 -1.55 -12.61 11.79
CA ARG A 437 -1.78 -11.21 11.41
C ARG A 437 -3.11 -11.12 10.67
N ILE A 438 -3.88 -10.08 10.99
CA ILE A 438 -5.12 -9.75 10.29
C ILE A 438 -4.96 -8.33 9.79
N GLU A 439 -4.91 -8.17 8.47
CA GLU A 439 -4.67 -6.89 7.83
C GLU A 439 -5.78 -6.52 6.88
N ASP A 440 -6.34 -5.36 7.13
CA ASP A 440 -7.40 -4.73 6.34
C ASP A 440 -6.94 -3.34 5.88
N ASP A 441 -7.22 -3.01 4.62
CA ASP A 441 -7.10 -1.67 4.07
C ASP A 441 -8.34 -0.84 4.41
N ILE A 442 -8.13 0.38 4.92
CA ILE A 442 -9.20 1.31 5.26
C ILE A 442 -8.96 2.68 4.64
N ALA A 443 -10.05 3.37 4.28
CA ALA A 443 -10.04 4.79 3.92
C ALA A 443 -10.68 5.61 5.04
N VAL A 444 -9.99 6.61 5.56
CA VAL A 444 -10.50 7.45 6.65
C VAL A 444 -11.58 8.39 6.12
N THR A 445 -12.73 8.44 6.79
CA THR A 445 -13.86 9.33 6.47
C THR A 445 -13.96 10.46 7.49
N ALA A 446 -14.84 11.44 7.24
CA ALA A 446 -15.04 12.57 8.15
C ALA A 446 -15.39 12.17 9.61
N SER A 447 -15.96 10.98 9.82
CA SER A 447 -16.43 10.53 11.14
C SER A 447 -15.91 9.14 11.56
N GLY A 448 -15.04 8.52 10.77
CA GLY A 448 -14.58 7.15 11.02
C GLY A 448 -13.71 6.62 9.90
N MET A 449 -14.06 5.42 9.41
CA MET A 449 -13.41 4.80 8.26
C MET A 449 -14.42 4.06 7.37
N GLU A 450 -14.00 3.81 6.14
CA GLU A 450 -14.56 2.84 5.21
C GLU A 450 -13.59 1.66 5.13
N LEU A 451 -14.11 0.44 5.30
CA LEU A 451 -13.35 -0.79 5.10
C LEU A 451 -13.34 -1.14 3.61
N LEU A 452 -12.15 -1.22 3.01
CA LEU A 452 -11.98 -1.56 1.59
C LEU A 452 -11.90 -3.09 1.40
N THR A 453 -11.23 -3.78 2.33
CA THR A 453 -11.00 -5.22 2.29
C THR A 453 -12.28 -6.01 2.59
N CYS A 454 -12.49 -7.12 1.88
CA CYS A 454 -13.66 -7.98 2.07
C CYS A 454 -13.30 -9.47 2.02
N VAL A 455 -12.83 -10.02 3.13
CA VAL A 455 -12.51 -11.45 3.29
C VAL A 455 -13.20 -12.04 4.54
N PRO A 456 -13.35 -13.38 4.65
CA PRO A 456 -13.78 -14.03 5.90
C PRO A 456 -12.87 -13.65 7.07
N ARG A 457 -13.44 -13.27 8.22
CA ARG A 457 -12.65 -12.80 9.39
C ARG A 457 -13.04 -13.46 10.70
N THR A 458 -14.27 -13.92 10.90
CA THR A 458 -14.57 -14.72 12.09
C THR A 458 -14.10 -16.16 11.88
N VAL A 459 -13.83 -16.86 12.98
CA VAL A 459 -13.50 -18.30 12.94
C VAL A 459 -14.59 -19.08 12.20
N GLU A 460 -15.86 -18.78 12.47
CA GLU A 460 -17.00 -19.41 11.81
C GLU A 460 -17.01 -19.13 10.29
N GLU A 461 -16.84 -17.88 9.89
CA GLU A 461 -16.77 -17.51 8.46
C GLU A 461 -15.63 -18.22 7.75
N ILE A 462 -14.42 -18.25 8.33
CA ILE A 462 -13.25 -18.90 7.73
C ILE A 462 -13.49 -20.41 7.60
N GLU A 463 -13.88 -21.08 8.67
CA GLU A 463 -14.12 -22.53 8.62
C GLU A 463 -15.26 -22.90 7.67
N ALA A 464 -16.33 -22.11 7.63
CA ALA A 464 -17.43 -22.31 6.68
C ALA A 464 -16.98 -22.11 5.25
N PHE A 465 -16.18 -21.07 4.98
CA PHE A 465 -15.70 -20.74 3.65
C PHE A 465 -14.71 -21.78 3.12
N MET A 466 -13.79 -22.27 3.97
CA MET A 466 -12.84 -23.32 3.61
C MET A 466 -13.50 -24.70 3.43
N ALA A 467 -14.60 -24.96 4.15
CA ALA A 467 -15.35 -26.20 4.01
C ALA A 467 -16.28 -26.23 2.78
N ASP A 468 -16.60 -25.07 2.22
CA ASP A 468 -17.48 -24.98 1.05
C ASP A 468 -16.82 -25.62 -0.18
N ARG A 469 -17.45 -26.70 -0.66
CA ARG A 469 -17.06 -27.43 -1.87
C ARG A 469 -17.82 -26.94 -3.11
N GLY A 470 -18.56 -25.85 -3.01
CA GLY A 470 -19.05 -25.11 -4.16
C GLY A 470 -17.91 -24.86 -5.14
N LYS A 471 -18.23 -24.73 -6.43
CA LYS A 471 -17.20 -24.55 -7.46
C LYS A 471 -16.25 -23.43 -7.03
N SER A 472 -15.01 -23.79 -6.69
CA SER A 472 -13.89 -22.88 -6.78
C SER A 472 -13.68 -22.56 -8.25
N PHE A 473 -13.06 -21.41 -8.47
CA PHE A 473 -12.79 -20.79 -9.77
C PHE A 473 -12.70 -21.77 -10.96
#